data_AF-A0A2G2QJF4-F1
#
_entry.id   AF-A0A2G2QJF4-F1
#
_cell.length_a   1.000
_cell.length_b   1.000
_cell.length_c   1.000
_cell.angle_alpha   90.00
_cell.angle_beta   90.00
_cell.angle_gamma   90.00
#
_symmetry.space_group_name_H-M   'P 1'
#
loop_
_entity.id
_entity.type
_entity.pdbx_description
1 polymer ?
#
loop_
_entity_poly.entity_id
_entity_poly.type
_entity_poly.pdbx_seq_one_letter_code
_entity_poly.pdbx_strand_id
1 'polypeptide(L)'
;MISGRNSPDYSYGIQNPHDDIQETGKAVINIWNERVNIALDQFDFLRTAILIRNVNSLEFTLFEEETPKYIANEFEWKINKRGNFEGFSRTTGKHKFTWQPHGSQFTVKYTVPASSTRFQIKRPPILDFEQTMDQIGFEDSWVSIKS
;
A
#
# COMPACT_ATOMS: atom_id res chain seq x y z
N MET A 1 -2.56 4.02 -1.99
CA MET A 1 -1.81 2.81 -1.54
C MET A 1 -0.82 2.42 -2.63
N ILE A 2 0.43 2.13 -2.27
CA ILE A 2 1.36 1.44 -3.18
C ILE A 2 0.92 -0.02 -3.27
N SER A 3 0.51 -0.43 -4.45
CA SER A 3 -0.12 -1.72 -4.75
C SER A 3 0.89 -2.74 -5.32
N GLY A 4 2.11 -2.28 -5.64
CA GLY A 4 3.25 -3.13 -5.98
C GLY A 4 4.11 -2.55 -7.09
N ARG A 5 5.06 -3.37 -7.59
CA ARG A 5 5.87 -3.05 -8.78
C ARG A 5 5.24 -3.69 -10.01
N ASN A 6 4.52 -2.94 -10.82
CA ASN A 6 3.95 -3.45 -12.06
C ASN A 6 4.91 -3.07 -13.17
N SER A 7 5.70 -4.04 -13.66
CA SER A 7 6.70 -3.81 -14.70
C SER A 7 6.20 -4.31 -16.06
N PRO A 8 5.77 -3.40 -16.97
CA PRO A 8 5.33 -3.75 -18.32
C PRO A 8 6.47 -4.31 -19.18
N ASP A 9 7.71 -3.86 -18.97
CA ASP A 9 8.89 -4.40 -19.65
C ASP A 9 9.06 -5.90 -19.34
N TYR A 10 9.13 -6.25 -18.07
CA TYR A 10 9.30 -7.64 -17.64
C TYR A 10 8.13 -8.54 -18.05
N SER A 11 6.89 -8.03 -17.98
CA SER A 11 5.69 -8.86 -18.12
C SER A 11 5.13 -8.90 -19.56
N TYR A 12 5.39 -7.86 -20.36
CA TYR A 12 4.80 -7.67 -21.70
C TYR A 12 5.83 -7.25 -22.76
N GLY A 13 7.11 -7.09 -22.42
CA GLY A 13 8.16 -6.65 -23.36
C GLY A 13 8.06 -5.18 -23.78
N ILE A 14 7.32 -4.36 -23.03
CA ILE A 14 7.18 -2.92 -23.31
C ILE A 14 8.41 -2.19 -22.76
N GLN A 15 9.44 -2.08 -23.60
CA GLN A 15 10.73 -1.48 -23.22
C GLN A 15 10.63 0.03 -23.01
N ASN A 16 9.93 0.75 -23.91
CA ASN A 16 9.65 2.16 -23.74
C ASN A 16 8.18 2.38 -23.39
N PRO A 17 7.84 2.66 -22.12
CA PRO A 17 6.45 2.84 -21.71
C PRO A 17 5.78 4.07 -22.32
N HIS A 18 6.55 5.00 -22.91
CA HIS A 18 6.03 6.23 -23.50
C HIS A 18 5.62 6.10 -24.97
N ASP A 19 5.96 5.01 -25.66
CA ASP A 19 5.61 4.81 -27.07
C ASP A 19 4.09 4.67 -27.25
N ASP A 20 3.45 3.89 -26.37
CA ASP A 20 2.00 3.82 -26.26
C ASP A 20 1.58 3.80 -24.79
N ILE A 21 1.11 4.96 -24.33
CA ILE A 21 0.71 5.19 -22.94
C ILE A 21 -0.57 4.41 -22.61
N GLN A 22 -1.47 4.22 -23.58
CA GLN A 22 -2.71 3.49 -23.32
C GLN A 22 -2.42 2.00 -23.19
N GLU A 23 -1.64 1.43 -24.11
CA GLU A 23 -1.23 0.02 -24.03
C GLU A 23 -0.39 -0.25 -22.78
N THR A 24 0.54 0.65 -22.43
CA THR A 24 1.29 0.53 -21.18
C THR A 24 0.37 0.58 -19.96
N GLY A 25 -0.58 1.50 -19.93
CA GLY A 25 -1.57 1.60 -18.87
C GLY A 25 -2.43 0.34 -18.73
N LYS A 26 -2.82 -0.27 -19.84
CA LYS A 26 -3.53 -1.57 -19.85
C LYS A 26 -2.65 -2.68 -19.26
N ALA A 27 -1.40 -2.78 -19.69
CA ALA A 27 -0.45 -3.75 -19.16
C ALA A 27 -0.28 -3.58 -17.63
N VAL A 28 -0.15 -2.35 -17.13
CA VAL A 28 -0.06 -2.08 -15.70
C VAL A 28 -1.28 -2.60 -14.94
N ILE A 29 -2.49 -2.40 -15.44
CA ILE A 29 -3.72 -2.91 -14.80
C ILE A 29 -3.76 -4.45 -14.87
N ASN A 30 -3.39 -5.04 -16.00
CA ASN A 30 -3.41 -6.49 -16.15
C ASN A 30 -2.43 -7.18 -15.19
N ILE A 31 -1.24 -6.62 -14.97
CA ILE A 31 -0.29 -7.14 -13.95
C ILE A 31 -0.93 -7.15 -12.56
N TRP A 32 -1.71 -6.12 -12.20
CA TRP A 32 -2.46 -6.11 -10.95
C TRP A 32 -3.52 -7.22 -10.91
N ASN A 33 -4.33 -7.33 -11.97
CA ASN A 33 -5.38 -8.33 -12.06
C ASN A 33 -4.84 -9.76 -11.96
N GLU A 34 -3.69 -10.05 -12.57
CA GLU A 34 -3.06 -11.37 -12.45
C GLU A 34 -2.64 -11.69 -11.03
N ARG A 35 -2.15 -10.71 -10.27
CA ARG A 35 -1.85 -10.91 -8.84
C ARG A 35 -3.11 -11.20 -8.03
N VAL A 36 -4.19 -10.49 -8.34
CA VAL A 36 -5.49 -10.76 -7.69
C VAL A 36 -5.98 -12.16 -8.06
N ASN A 37 -5.85 -12.60 -9.32
CA ASN A 37 -6.21 -13.96 -9.74
C ASN A 37 -5.40 -15.01 -8.98
N ILE A 38 -4.08 -14.88 -8.90
CA ILE A 38 -3.21 -15.82 -8.17
C ILE A 38 -3.64 -15.96 -6.70
N ALA A 39 -4.05 -14.85 -6.07
CA ALA A 39 -4.56 -14.89 -4.70
C ALA A 39 -5.93 -15.56 -4.61
N LEU A 40 -6.85 -15.27 -5.53
CA LEU A 40 -8.18 -15.87 -5.57
C LEU A 40 -8.17 -17.36 -5.93
N ASP A 41 -7.13 -17.85 -6.63
CA ASP A 41 -6.93 -19.27 -6.87
C ASP A 41 -6.63 -20.05 -5.56
N GLN A 42 -6.19 -19.35 -4.51
CA GLN A 42 -5.85 -19.92 -3.21
C GLN A 42 -6.86 -19.59 -2.11
N PHE A 43 -7.67 -18.54 -2.28
CA PHE A 43 -8.56 -18.01 -1.25
C PHE A 43 -9.90 -17.57 -1.84
N ASP A 44 -11.01 -17.94 -1.21
CA ASP A 44 -12.36 -17.60 -1.69
C ASP A 44 -12.67 -16.09 -1.67
N PHE A 45 -12.02 -15.34 -0.76
CA PHE A 45 -12.26 -13.91 -0.58
C PHE A 45 -10.95 -13.16 -0.36
N LEU A 46 -10.81 -12.02 -1.03
CA LEU A 46 -9.66 -11.13 -0.88
C LEU A 46 -10.12 -9.74 -0.43
N ARG A 47 -9.52 -9.24 0.65
CA ARG A 47 -9.78 -7.90 1.19
C ARG A 47 -8.49 -7.10 1.25
N THR A 48 -8.60 -5.80 1.00
CA THR A 48 -7.51 -4.84 1.13
C THR A 48 -7.74 -4.00 2.38
N ALA A 49 -6.87 -4.17 3.38
CA ALA A 49 -6.87 -3.36 4.59
C ALA A 49 -5.97 -2.13 4.42
N ILE A 50 -6.50 -0.95 4.74
CA ILE A 50 -5.80 0.34 4.63
C ILE A 50 -5.72 0.98 6.01
N LEU A 51 -4.50 1.06 6.54
CA LEU A 51 -4.19 1.81 7.75
C LEU A 51 -3.58 3.16 7.38
N ILE A 52 -4.30 4.23 7.70
CA ILE A 52 -3.82 5.60 7.61
C ILE A 52 -3.31 5.99 9.00
N ARG A 53 -2.04 6.39 9.08
CA ARG A 53 -1.43 6.91 10.31
C ARG A 53 -1.16 8.40 10.19
N ASN A 54 -1.45 9.14 11.26
CA ASN A 54 -0.80 10.42 11.47
C ASN A 54 0.63 10.13 11.97
N VAL A 55 1.64 10.81 11.42
CA VAL A 55 3.03 10.61 11.85
C VAL A 55 3.36 11.36 13.13
N ASN A 56 2.59 12.40 13.46
CA ASN A 56 2.81 13.28 14.60
C ASN A 56 1.94 12.93 15.82
N SER A 57 0.87 12.17 15.61
CA SER A 57 -0.02 11.68 16.68
C SER A 57 -0.11 10.17 16.64
N LEU A 58 -0.60 9.57 17.72
CA LEU A 58 -0.94 8.14 17.76
C LEU A 58 -2.38 7.89 17.29
N GLU A 59 -2.82 8.64 16.28
CA GLU A 59 -4.15 8.53 15.69
C GLU A 59 -4.09 7.77 14.37
N PHE A 60 -5.09 6.91 14.20
CA PHE A 60 -5.17 5.95 13.11
C PHE A 60 -6.58 5.92 12.53
N THR A 61 -6.65 5.64 11.24
CA THR A 61 -7.90 5.29 10.55
C THR A 61 -7.69 3.99 9.79
N LEU A 62 -8.49 2.98 10.11
CA LEU A 62 -8.50 1.67 9.47
C LEU A 62 -9.80 1.48 8.71
N PHE A 63 -9.70 1.01 7.48
CA PHE A 63 -10.85 0.49 6.74
C PHE A 63 -10.41 -0.64 5.82
N GLU A 64 -11.39 -1.42 5.39
CA GLU A 64 -11.20 -2.52 4.47
C GLU A 64 -12.23 -2.45 3.36
N GLU A 65 -11.82 -2.88 2.17
CA GLU A 65 -12.70 -3.12 1.04
C GLU A 65 -12.35 -4.44 0.36
N GLU A 66 -13.30 -5.00 -0.37
CA GLU A 66 -13.04 -6.13 -1.25
C GLU A 66 -11.98 -5.74 -2.29
N THR A 67 -10.99 -6.60 -2.53
CA THR A 67 -9.92 -6.31 -3.48
C THR A 67 -10.42 -6.48 -4.91
N PRO A 68 -10.57 -5.40 -5.68
CA PRO A 68 -11.21 -5.49 -6.98
C PRO A 68 -10.19 -5.84 -8.08
N LYS A 69 -10.69 -6.54 -9.10
CA LYS A 69 -10.10 -6.51 -10.44
C LYS A 69 -10.63 -5.29 -11.20
N TYR A 70 -9.84 -4.79 -12.14
CA TYR A 70 -10.20 -3.62 -12.93
C TYR A 70 -10.25 -3.96 -14.42
N ILE A 71 -11.27 -3.49 -15.13
CA ILE A 71 -11.33 -3.63 -16.58
C ILE A 71 -10.42 -2.56 -17.19
N ALA A 72 -9.28 -2.97 -17.74
CA ALA A 72 -8.23 -2.06 -18.21
C ALA A 72 -8.74 -0.99 -19.20
N ASN A 73 -9.66 -1.36 -20.09
CA ASN A 73 -10.22 -0.46 -21.09
C ASN A 73 -11.14 0.63 -20.53
N GLU A 74 -11.59 0.52 -19.27
CA GLU A 74 -12.40 1.55 -18.60
C GLU A 74 -11.56 2.73 -18.11
N PHE A 75 -10.26 2.72 -18.34
CA PHE A 75 -9.34 3.77 -17.93
C PHE A 75 -8.69 4.45 -19.13
N GLU A 76 -8.57 5.77 -19.03
CA GLU A 76 -7.79 6.60 -19.94
C GLU A 76 -6.54 7.07 -19.21
N TRP A 77 -5.39 6.87 -19.84
CA TRP A 77 -4.09 7.19 -19.24
C TRP A 77 -3.52 8.50 -19.78
N LYS A 78 -2.97 9.32 -18.88
CA LYS A 78 -2.33 10.61 -19.22
C LYS A 78 -0.99 10.73 -18.52
N ILE A 79 -0.05 11.46 -19.12
CA ILE A 79 1.24 11.76 -18.49
C ILE A 79 1.14 13.09 -17.74
N ASN A 80 1.55 13.10 -16.47
CA ASN A 80 1.65 14.34 -15.71
C ASN A 80 3.01 15.04 -15.91
N LYS A 81 3.16 16.27 -15.37
CA LYS A 81 4.40 17.07 -15.50
C LYS A 81 5.68 16.36 -15.00
N ARG A 82 5.56 15.30 -14.21
CA ARG A 82 6.68 14.52 -13.66
C ARG A 82 6.97 13.24 -14.46
N GLY A 83 6.30 13.03 -15.60
CA GLY A 83 6.45 11.84 -16.43
C GLY A 83 5.70 10.61 -15.91
N ASN A 84 4.88 10.74 -14.87
CA ASN A 84 4.11 9.62 -14.33
C ASN A 84 2.82 9.43 -15.11
N PHE A 85 2.35 8.18 -15.18
CA PHE A 85 1.09 7.83 -15.82
C PHE A 85 -0.05 7.90 -14.82
N GLU A 86 -1.08 8.65 -15.15
CA GLU A 86 -2.28 8.85 -14.34
C GLU A 86 -3.46 8.23 -15.09
N GLY A 87 -4.07 7.20 -14.48
CA GLY A 87 -5.23 6.49 -15.01
C GLY A 87 -6.52 7.09 -14.46
N PHE A 88 -7.36 7.59 -15.35
CA PHE A 88 -8.67 8.18 -15.05
C PHE A 88 -9.78 7.25 -15.50
N SER A 89 -10.78 7.02 -14.65
CA SER A 89 -11.98 6.27 -15.03
C SER A 89 -12.72 7.00 -16.15
N ARG A 90 -13.01 6.32 -17.26
CA ARG A 90 -13.78 6.87 -18.38
C ARG A 90 -15.20 7.22 -17.98
N THR A 91 -15.80 6.45 -17.07
CA THR A 91 -17.17 6.65 -16.59
C THR A 91 -17.30 7.84 -15.65
N THR A 92 -16.34 8.01 -14.72
CA THR A 92 -16.46 9.02 -13.65
C THR A 92 -15.52 10.22 -13.81
N GLY A 93 -14.56 10.14 -14.73
CA GLY A 93 -13.48 11.12 -14.87
C GLY A 93 -12.51 11.16 -13.68
N LYS A 94 -12.68 10.30 -12.66
CA LYS A 94 -11.86 10.35 -11.44
C LYS A 94 -10.51 9.68 -11.66
N HIS A 95 -9.45 10.33 -11.17
CA HIS A 95 -8.10 9.76 -11.10
C HIS A 95 -8.09 8.58 -10.14
N LYS A 96 -7.92 7.37 -10.67
CA LYS A 96 -7.93 6.13 -9.89
C LYS A 96 -6.53 5.56 -9.68
N PHE A 97 -5.64 5.71 -10.66
CA PHE A 97 -4.33 5.08 -10.64
C PHE A 97 -3.19 6.04 -10.93
N THR A 98 -2.06 5.84 -10.27
CA THR A 98 -0.79 6.46 -10.66
C THR A 98 0.24 5.36 -10.84
N TRP A 99 0.92 5.34 -11.98
CA TRP A 99 2.06 4.47 -12.23
C TRP A 99 3.31 5.31 -12.52
N GLN A 100 4.41 4.94 -11.90
CA GLN A 100 5.69 5.62 -12.01
C GLN A 100 6.65 4.69 -12.77
N PRO A 101 7.12 5.09 -13.98
CA PRO A 101 8.00 4.25 -14.78
C PRO A 101 9.28 3.87 -14.02
N HIS A 102 9.89 4.87 -13.38
CA HIS A 102 11.07 4.66 -12.54
C HIS A 102 10.69 3.88 -11.28
N GLY A 103 11.13 2.62 -11.19
CA GLY A 103 10.78 1.69 -10.12
C GLY A 103 9.47 0.93 -10.33
N SER A 104 8.78 1.14 -11.47
CA SER A 104 7.54 0.43 -11.82
C SER A 104 6.44 0.51 -10.77
N GLN A 105 6.41 1.59 -9.97
CA GLN A 105 5.54 1.68 -8.81
C GLN A 105 4.10 1.94 -9.23
N PHE A 106 3.19 1.03 -8.88
CA PHE A 106 1.76 1.17 -9.10
C PHE A 106 1.04 1.61 -7.83
N THR A 107 0.22 2.65 -7.92
CA THR A 107 -0.53 3.23 -6.80
C THR A 107 -2.01 3.28 -7.14
N VAL A 108 -2.84 2.75 -6.24
CA VAL A 108 -4.30 2.85 -6.30
C VAL A 108 -4.79 3.94 -5.34
N LYS A 109 -5.69 4.80 -5.83
CA LYS A 109 -6.35 5.83 -5.04
C LYS A 109 -7.67 5.29 -4.46
N TYR A 110 -7.81 5.50 -3.16
CA TYR A 110 -8.97 5.08 -2.37
C TYR A 110 -9.60 6.30 -1.71
N THR A 111 -10.92 6.25 -1.57
CA THR A 111 -11.68 7.25 -0.80
C THR A 111 -11.93 6.65 0.57
N VAL A 112 -11.60 7.39 1.63
CA VAL A 112 -11.82 6.93 3.00
C VAL A 112 -13.34 6.85 3.24
N PRO A 113 -13.90 5.67 3.55
CA PRO A 113 -15.33 5.54 3.78
C PRO A 113 -15.74 6.19 5.09
N ALA A 114 -17.00 6.63 5.15
CA ALA A 114 -17.58 7.18 6.38
C ALA A 114 -17.61 6.14 7.52
N SER A 115 -17.72 4.86 7.17
CA SER A 115 -17.70 3.71 8.10
C SER A 115 -16.29 3.30 8.56
N SER A 116 -15.25 4.08 8.27
CA SER A 116 -13.88 3.77 8.70
C SER A 116 -13.75 3.79 10.23
N THR A 117 -12.96 2.86 10.76
CA THR A 117 -12.66 2.79 12.20
C THR A 117 -11.57 3.79 12.53
N ARG A 118 -11.88 4.77 13.37
CA ARG A 118 -10.92 5.76 13.85
C ARG A 118 -10.57 5.46 15.29
N PHE A 119 -9.28 5.41 15.60
CA PHE A 119 -8.82 5.11 16.96
C PHE A 119 -7.52 5.84 17.27
N GLN A 120 -7.27 6.01 18.57
CA GLN A 120 -6.05 6.60 19.09
C GLN A 120 -5.41 5.61 20.06
N ILE A 121 -4.09 5.44 19.97
CA ILE A 121 -3.33 4.69 20.95
C ILE A 121 -2.84 5.65 22.02
N LYS A 122 -3.04 5.29 23.29
CA LYS A 122 -2.40 6.01 24.41
C LYS A 122 -0.92 5.64 24.42
N ARG A 123 -0.04 6.64 24.38
CA ARG A 123 1.40 6.39 24.51
C ARG A 123 1.66 5.63 25.82
N PRO A 124 2.36 4.48 25.77
CA PRO A 124 2.68 3.76 27.00
C PRO A 124 3.51 4.66 27.92
N PRO A 125 3.32 4.56 29.25
CA PRO A 125 4.17 5.25 30.20
C PRO A 125 5.63 4.78 30.01
N ILE A 126 6.58 5.65 30.34
CA ILE A 126 7.97 5.25 30.47
C ILE A 126 8.05 4.26 31.62
N LEU A 127 8.68 3.11 31.41
CA LEU A 127 8.93 2.14 32.47
C LEU A 127 9.84 2.78 33.51
N ASP A 128 9.41 2.74 34.77
CA ASP A 128 10.26 3.13 35.89
C ASP A 128 11.32 2.03 36.08
N PHE A 129 12.60 2.42 36.02
CA PHE A 129 13.70 1.48 36.08
C PHE A 129 13.69 0.67 37.38
N GLU A 130 13.57 1.36 38.53
CA GLU A 130 13.57 0.73 39.85
C GLU A 130 12.39 -0.22 39.99
N GLN A 131 11.19 0.25 39.64
CA GLN A 131 9.98 -0.59 39.71
C GLN A 131 10.05 -1.81 38.79
N THR A 132 10.74 -1.68 37.65
CA THR A 132 10.96 -2.78 36.72
C THR A 132 11.99 -3.78 37.26
N MET A 133 13.10 -3.31 37.84
CA MET A 133 14.12 -4.15 38.44
C MET A 133 13.56 -4.96 39.63
N ASP A 134 12.75 -4.31 40.48
CA ASP A 134 12.03 -4.97 41.58
C ASP A 134 11.08 -6.05 41.07
N GLN A 135 10.28 -5.76 40.04
CA GLN A 135 9.31 -6.72 39.48
C GLN A 135 9.95 -7.97 38.88
N ILE A 136 11.13 -7.84 38.28
CA ILE A 136 11.86 -8.98 37.71
C ILE A 136 12.69 -9.74 38.75
N GLY A 137 12.69 -9.28 40.01
CA GLY A 137 13.49 -9.86 41.08
C GLY A 137 14.98 -9.73 40.80
N PHE A 138 15.39 -8.59 40.23
CA PHE A 138 16.81 -8.33 39.99
C PHE A 138 17.55 -8.37 41.33
N GLU A 139 18.68 -9.09 41.34
CA GLU A 139 19.61 -9.09 42.44
C GLU A 139 21.00 -8.76 41.90
N ASP A 140 21.80 -8.03 42.68
CA ASP A 140 23.18 -7.67 42.33
C ASP A 140 24.04 -8.90 41.97
N SER A 141 23.66 -10.08 42.48
CA SER A 141 24.27 -11.38 42.18
C SER A 141 24.22 -11.76 40.70
N TRP A 142 23.35 -11.14 39.91
CA TRP A 142 23.21 -11.39 38.47
C TRP A 142 24.33 -10.73 37.64
N VAL A 143 25.06 -9.77 38.23
CA VAL A 143 26.16 -9.06 37.56
C VAL A 143 27.50 -9.57 38.10
N SER A 144 28.31 -10.16 37.23
CA SER A 144 29.70 -10.52 37.55
C SER A 144 30.66 -9.60 36.81
N ILE A 145 31.38 -8.75 37.56
CA ILE A 145 32.49 -7.96 37.02
C ILE A 145 33.72 -8.87 36.98
N LYS A 146 34.19 -9.22 35.78
CA LYS A 146 35.45 -9.93 35.59
C LYS A 146 36.57 -8.92 35.33
N SER A 147 37.63 -9.02 36.14
CA SER A 147 38.92 -8.32 35.99
C SER A 147 39.84 -9.05 35.02
#